data_AF-A0A503X9R4-F1
#
_entry.id   AF-A0A503X9R4-F1
#
_cell.length_a   1.000
_cell.length_b   1.000
_cell.length_c   1.000
_cell.angle_alpha   90.00
_cell.angle_beta   90.00
_cell.angle_gamma   90.00
#
_symmetry.space_group_name_H-M   'P 1'
#
loop_
_entity.id
_entity.type
_entity.pdbx_description
1 polymer ?
#
loop_
_entity_poly.entity_id
_entity_poly.type
_entity_poly.pdbx_seq_one_letter_code
_entity_poly.pdbx_strand_id
1 'polypeptide(L)'
;MNHRIDITEDKFESLGAIAANIVQGRRGDRDWDGKLISEPGIYRKIPMDAYHDQLTVGPSISSSGLREIENRSPLHYFATSYLNPDRPEEEASTPSLDFGRAVHTLLLSEDGFRDDYVVRPETYEDDAGKWKPWSGNANACKEWLAARRAEGKTVLLKSQVADIHGMAERLSKNPVAVDLLRGRIERSIITKDAKTGVWVKSRPDSIPRDTIIADLKTCNDASQVAIGRSIINYGYLQQMALAITCLEEVGQRQVNEAVLLFVETSYPYAFNIKPLDNGDIHTAMRQNRRALNVFAECLKANDWPTYLDNMRTWSAPQWWSDRNENDPTLPALKGKAA
;
A
#
# COMPACT_ATOMS: atom_id res chain seq x y z
N MET A 1 -12.82 -36.59 12.44
CA MET A 1 -13.58 -35.63 13.27
C MET A 1 -13.71 -34.37 12.45
N ASN A 2 -14.91 -34.12 11.93
CA ASN A 2 -15.20 -33.02 11.02
C ASN A 2 -15.56 -31.78 11.82
N HIS A 3 -14.68 -30.76 11.86
CA HIS A 3 -15.04 -29.43 12.31
C HIS A 3 -15.94 -28.79 11.25
N ARG A 4 -17.27 -28.94 11.40
CA ARG A 4 -18.23 -28.23 10.56
C ARG A 4 -18.33 -26.80 11.06
N ILE A 5 -17.64 -25.92 10.36
CA ILE A 5 -17.83 -24.49 10.46
C ILE A 5 -18.80 -24.13 9.34
N ASP A 6 -19.91 -23.51 9.68
CA ASP A 6 -20.88 -23.06 8.69
C ASP A 6 -20.30 -21.86 7.93
N ILE A 7 -19.73 -22.14 6.76
CA ILE A 7 -19.22 -21.14 5.83
C ILE A 7 -20.38 -20.82 4.91
N THR A 8 -20.95 -19.62 5.04
CA THR A 8 -21.95 -19.11 4.11
C THR A 8 -21.33 -18.97 2.72
N GLU A 9 -21.49 -19.98 1.85
CA GLU A 9 -20.80 -20.10 0.55
C GLU A 9 -21.34 -19.17 -0.55
N ASP A 10 -22.52 -18.56 -0.42
CA ASP A 10 -23.24 -17.98 -1.57
C ASP A 10 -23.08 -16.46 -1.82
N LYS A 11 -22.32 -15.71 -1.01
CA LYS A 11 -22.25 -14.24 -1.18
C LYS A 11 -21.11 -13.73 -2.08
N PHE A 12 -20.09 -14.55 -2.29
CA PHE A 12 -18.91 -14.16 -3.09
C PHE A 12 -19.12 -14.30 -4.59
N GLU A 13 -19.98 -15.24 -5.03
CA GLU A 13 -20.23 -15.49 -6.45
C GLU A 13 -20.87 -14.29 -7.16
N SER A 14 -21.72 -13.54 -6.44
CA SER A 14 -22.39 -12.35 -6.96
C SER A 14 -21.45 -11.17 -7.25
N LEU A 15 -20.30 -11.07 -6.58
CA LEU A 15 -19.30 -10.02 -6.87
C LEU A 15 -18.44 -10.40 -8.09
N GLY A 16 -18.03 -11.67 -8.17
CA GLY A 16 -17.26 -12.19 -9.30
C GLY A 16 -18.02 -12.11 -10.63
N ALA A 17 -19.33 -12.37 -10.64
CA ALA A 17 -20.10 -12.24 -11.89
C ALA A 17 -20.10 -10.82 -12.49
N ILE A 18 -19.82 -9.78 -11.68
CA ILE A 18 -19.79 -8.37 -12.12
C ILE A 18 -18.39 -7.96 -12.60
N ALA A 19 -17.32 -8.57 -12.08
CA ALA A 19 -15.93 -8.29 -12.47
C ALA A 19 -15.42 -9.17 -13.65
N ALA A 20 -16.08 -10.31 -13.92
CA ALA A 20 -15.55 -11.40 -14.78
C ALA A 20 -15.46 -11.12 -16.29
N ASN A 21 -15.83 -9.92 -16.73
CA ASN A 21 -15.83 -9.57 -18.15
C ASN A 21 -14.54 -8.88 -18.65
N ILE A 22 -13.45 -8.78 -17.87
CA ILE A 22 -12.48 -7.69 -18.09
C ILE A 22 -11.00 -8.08 -18.40
N VAL A 23 -10.51 -9.30 -18.18
CA VAL A 23 -9.05 -9.55 -18.27
C VAL A 23 -8.63 -10.56 -19.35
N GLN A 24 -8.45 -10.10 -20.59
CA GLN A 24 -7.61 -10.80 -21.58
C GLN A 24 -6.19 -10.21 -21.60
N GLY A 25 -5.19 -11.05 -21.32
CA GLY A 25 -3.77 -10.68 -21.21
C GLY A 25 -3.16 -10.19 -22.53
N ARG A 26 -2.35 -9.12 -22.44
CA ARG A 26 -1.46 -8.68 -23.54
C ARG A 26 -0.06 -9.27 -23.34
N ARG A 27 0.61 -9.56 -24.47
CA ARG A 27 1.99 -10.09 -24.58
C ARG A 27 2.98 -9.23 -23.77
N GLY A 28 3.82 -9.87 -22.94
CA GLY A 28 4.98 -9.22 -22.29
C GLY A 28 5.19 -9.54 -20.80
N ASP A 29 4.15 -9.98 -20.08
CA ASP A 29 4.27 -10.34 -18.66
C ASP A 29 4.97 -11.70 -18.50
N ARG A 30 5.81 -11.83 -17.47
CA ARG A 30 6.52 -13.06 -17.12
C ARG A 30 5.92 -13.64 -15.84
N ASP A 31 5.73 -14.95 -15.79
CA ASP A 31 5.41 -15.61 -14.52
C ASP A 31 6.70 -15.77 -13.72
N TRP A 32 6.66 -15.42 -12.43
CA TRP A 32 7.80 -15.64 -11.55
C TRP A 32 7.96 -17.14 -11.27
N ASP A 33 9.19 -17.64 -11.37
CA ASP A 33 9.55 -19.06 -11.26
C ASP A 33 10.07 -19.42 -9.86
N GLY A 34 9.97 -18.50 -8.90
CA GLY A 34 10.50 -18.68 -7.54
C GLY A 34 11.98 -18.32 -7.38
N LYS A 35 12.68 -17.89 -8.44
CA LYS A 35 14.11 -17.55 -8.39
C LYS A 35 14.35 -16.05 -8.36
N LEU A 36 15.56 -15.65 -7.97
CA LEU A 36 15.98 -14.25 -8.01
C LEU A 36 15.86 -13.67 -9.42
N ILE A 37 15.16 -12.54 -9.54
CA ILE A 37 14.95 -11.87 -10.81
C ILE A 37 16.25 -11.21 -11.28
N SER A 38 16.72 -11.59 -12.48
CA SER A 38 17.96 -11.11 -13.09
C SER A 38 17.73 -10.13 -14.24
N GLU A 39 16.49 -9.93 -14.68
CA GLU A 39 16.15 -9.10 -15.83
C GLU A 39 14.98 -8.15 -15.52
N PRO A 40 15.06 -6.87 -15.94
CA PRO A 40 13.93 -5.97 -15.89
C PRO A 40 12.71 -6.50 -16.65
N GLY A 41 11.52 -6.14 -16.20
CA GLY A 41 10.26 -6.51 -16.84
C GLY A 41 9.06 -6.47 -15.91
N ILE A 42 7.91 -6.90 -16.42
CA ILE A 42 6.67 -7.05 -15.67
C ILE A 42 6.50 -8.51 -15.29
N TYR A 43 6.34 -8.77 -13.99
CA TYR A 43 6.23 -10.10 -13.42
C TYR A 43 4.87 -10.31 -12.73
N ARG A 44 4.40 -11.56 -12.78
CA ARG A 44 3.15 -12.06 -12.16
C ARG A 44 3.46 -13.15 -11.15
N LYS A 45 2.49 -13.44 -10.29
CA LYS A 45 2.56 -14.53 -9.30
C LYS A 45 3.76 -14.41 -8.37
N ILE A 46 4.14 -13.18 -8.01
CA ILE A 46 5.13 -12.92 -6.96
C ILE A 46 4.34 -12.75 -5.66
N PRO A 47 4.43 -13.70 -4.72
CA PRO A 47 3.86 -13.57 -3.39
C PRO A 47 4.34 -12.30 -2.67
N MET A 48 3.55 -11.80 -1.71
CA MET A 48 3.85 -10.53 -1.04
C MET A 48 5.10 -10.61 -0.15
N ASP A 49 5.31 -11.73 0.53
CA ASP A 49 6.52 -12.04 1.30
C ASP A 49 7.78 -12.00 0.42
N ALA A 50 7.77 -12.70 -0.71
CA ALA A 50 8.86 -12.66 -1.68
C ALA A 50 9.09 -11.25 -2.25
N TYR A 51 8.02 -10.46 -2.43
CA TYR A 51 8.13 -9.07 -2.88
C TYR A 51 8.83 -8.18 -1.84
N HIS A 52 8.63 -8.41 -0.54
CA HIS A 52 9.26 -7.61 0.52
C HIS A 52 10.67 -8.08 0.90
N ASP A 53 11.08 -9.26 0.45
CA ASP A 53 12.41 -9.81 0.65
C ASP A 53 13.39 -9.51 -0.53
N GLN A 54 14.52 -10.22 -0.56
CA GLN A 54 15.50 -10.26 -1.62
C GLN A 54 14.94 -10.91 -2.89
N LEU A 55 14.16 -10.14 -3.66
CA LEU A 55 13.49 -10.60 -4.88
C LEU A 55 14.41 -10.70 -6.11
N THR A 56 15.44 -9.87 -6.18
CA THR A 56 16.30 -9.69 -7.36
C THR A 56 17.71 -10.22 -7.12
N VAL A 57 18.52 -10.38 -8.18
CA VAL A 57 19.92 -10.85 -8.05
C VAL A 57 20.86 -9.88 -7.31
N GLY A 58 20.40 -8.68 -6.98
CA GLY A 58 21.06 -7.75 -6.07
C GLY A 58 20.04 -6.96 -5.26
N PRO A 59 20.46 -6.10 -4.33
CA PRO A 59 19.54 -5.33 -3.49
C PRO A 59 18.50 -4.56 -4.32
N SER A 60 17.23 -4.71 -3.93
CA SER A 60 16.09 -3.97 -4.47
C SER A 60 15.41 -3.07 -3.44
N ILE A 61 14.82 -1.98 -3.92
CA ILE A 61 14.02 -1.05 -3.11
C ILE A 61 12.70 -0.70 -3.80
N SER A 62 11.65 -0.51 -2.98
CA SER A 62 10.30 -0.13 -3.40
C SER A 62 9.96 1.31 -3.00
N SER A 63 8.78 1.80 -3.41
CA SER A 63 8.27 3.12 -3.04
C SER A 63 8.20 3.32 -1.52
N SER A 64 7.80 2.31 -0.76
CA SER A 64 7.80 2.37 0.71
C SER A 64 9.20 2.65 1.26
N GLY A 65 10.23 1.95 0.78
CA GLY A 65 11.60 2.18 1.21
C GLY A 65 12.13 3.56 0.81
N LEU A 66 11.88 4.00 -0.43
CA LEU A 66 12.28 5.34 -0.89
C LEU A 66 11.59 6.45 -0.08
N ARG A 67 10.31 6.29 0.27
CA ARG A 67 9.58 7.23 1.13
C ARG A 67 10.12 7.23 2.55
N GLU A 68 10.47 6.08 3.13
CA GLU A 68 11.04 6.01 4.48
C GLU A 68 12.40 6.73 4.55
N ILE A 69 13.24 6.54 3.52
CA ILE A 69 14.53 7.25 3.38
C ILE A 69 14.32 8.76 3.22
N GLU A 70 13.40 9.16 2.34
CA GLU A 70 13.15 10.56 1.99
C GLU A 70 12.48 11.35 3.13
N ASN A 71 11.47 10.77 3.78
CA ASN A 71 10.65 11.44 4.79
C ASN A 71 11.18 11.27 6.21
N ARG A 72 12.08 10.31 6.44
CA ARG A 72 12.73 10.09 7.73
C ARG A 72 14.24 9.95 7.56
N SER A 73 14.75 8.72 7.44
CA SER A 73 16.19 8.51 7.29
C SER A 73 16.54 7.12 6.74
N PRO A 74 17.76 6.94 6.21
CA PRO A 74 18.29 5.63 5.85
C PRO A 74 18.22 4.61 6.99
N LEU A 75 18.52 5.01 8.23
CA LEU A 75 18.44 4.14 9.39
C LEU A 75 17.03 3.55 9.60
N HIS A 76 15.98 4.35 9.44
CA HIS A 76 14.60 3.88 9.62
C HIS A 76 14.22 2.82 8.59
N TYR A 77 14.64 3.01 7.34
CA TYR A 77 14.48 2.00 6.31
C TYR A 77 15.28 0.73 6.63
N PHE A 78 16.56 0.87 6.99
CA PHE A 78 17.43 -0.29 7.25
C PHE A 78 16.92 -1.13 8.40
N ALA A 79 16.45 -0.51 9.49
CA ALA A 79 15.99 -1.19 10.70
C ALA A 79 14.98 -2.31 10.41
N THR A 80 14.08 -2.12 9.46
CA THR A 80 13.02 -3.09 9.08
C THR A 80 13.26 -3.77 7.73
N SER A 81 14.34 -3.42 7.02
CA SER A 81 14.66 -3.97 5.71
C SER A 81 15.18 -5.41 5.80
N TYR A 82 14.94 -6.22 4.76
CA TYR A 82 15.56 -7.53 4.59
C TYR A 82 17.10 -7.49 4.50
N LEU A 83 17.67 -6.31 4.27
CA LEU A 83 19.11 -6.09 4.28
C LEU A 83 19.71 -6.08 5.69
N ASN A 84 18.89 -5.87 6.73
CA ASN A 84 19.34 -5.90 8.11
C ASN A 84 19.22 -7.33 8.67
N PRO A 85 20.33 -8.03 8.95
CA PRO A 85 20.30 -9.38 9.52
C PRO A 85 19.70 -9.39 10.93
N ASP A 86 19.74 -8.25 11.63
CA ASP A 86 19.22 -8.05 12.98
C ASP A 86 17.85 -7.36 12.98
N ARG A 87 17.11 -7.39 11.85
CA ARG A 87 15.77 -6.80 11.79
C ARG A 87 14.85 -7.44 12.83
N PRO A 88 14.06 -6.65 13.57
CA PRO A 88 13.10 -7.20 14.53
C PRO A 88 12.06 -8.07 13.79
N GLU A 89 11.41 -8.97 14.54
CA GLU A 89 10.25 -9.69 14.01
C GLU A 89 9.21 -8.68 13.49
N GLU A 90 8.69 -8.95 12.31
CA GLU A 90 7.73 -8.07 11.66
C GLU A 90 6.49 -7.94 12.53
N GLU A 91 6.13 -6.70 12.87
CA GLU A 91 4.87 -6.46 13.57
C GLU A 91 3.71 -6.97 12.72
N ALA A 92 2.72 -7.59 13.37
CA ALA A 92 1.53 -8.02 12.67
C ALA A 92 0.90 -6.83 11.93
N SER A 93 0.47 -7.07 10.69
CA SER A 93 -0.24 -6.06 9.90
C SER A 93 -1.41 -5.47 10.68
N THR A 94 -1.63 -4.17 10.52
CA THR A 94 -2.71 -3.49 11.26
C THR A 94 -4.06 -3.86 10.65
N PRO A 95 -5.15 -3.90 11.44
CA PRO A 95 -6.48 -4.22 10.91
C PRO A 95 -6.92 -3.32 9.76
N SER A 96 -6.48 -2.05 9.76
CA SER A 96 -6.77 -1.10 8.68
C SER A 96 -6.01 -1.41 7.40
N LEU A 97 -4.75 -1.85 7.49
CA LEU A 97 -3.96 -2.27 6.33
C LEU A 97 -4.50 -3.58 5.74
N ASP A 98 -4.86 -4.54 6.59
CA ASP A 98 -5.46 -5.80 6.16
C ASP A 98 -6.81 -5.57 5.49
N PHE A 99 -7.65 -4.71 6.07
CA PHE A 99 -8.92 -4.34 5.46
C PHE A 99 -8.72 -3.62 4.12
N GLY A 100 -7.79 -2.66 4.05
CA GLY A 100 -7.44 -2.00 2.80
C GLY A 100 -7.01 -3.00 1.72
N ARG A 101 -6.09 -3.93 2.05
CA ARG A 101 -5.67 -5.01 1.14
C ARG A 101 -6.85 -5.86 0.69
N ALA A 102 -7.76 -6.23 1.59
CA ALA A 102 -8.97 -6.97 1.23
C ALA A 102 -9.87 -6.21 0.26
N VAL A 103 -9.99 -4.88 0.43
CA VAL A 103 -10.72 -4.01 -0.50
C VAL A 103 -10.05 -4.02 -1.86
N HIS A 104 -8.73 -3.85 -1.92
CA HIS A 104 -7.98 -3.92 -3.17
C HIS A 104 -8.18 -5.27 -3.86
N THR A 105 -7.97 -6.38 -3.14
CA THR A 105 -8.17 -7.71 -3.71
C THR A 105 -9.61 -7.86 -4.22
N LEU A 106 -10.65 -7.58 -3.43
CA LEU A 106 -12.03 -7.79 -3.88
C LEU A 106 -12.49 -6.87 -5.02
N LEU A 107 -12.02 -5.62 -5.06
CA LEU A 107 -12.42 -4.69 -6.10
C LEU A 107 -11.59 -4.82 -7.37
N LEU A 108 -10.37 -5.35 -7.28
CA LEU A 108 -9.42 -5.39 -8.38
C LEU A 108 -9.18 -6.82 -8.88
N SER A 109 -9.01 -7.83 -8.01
CA SER A 109 -8.78 -9.25 -8.36
C SER A 109 -9.97 -10.19 -8.07
N GLU A 110 -10.35 -10.96 -9.10
CA GLU A 110 -11.29 -12.08 -8.92
C GLU A 110 -10.60 -13.36 -8.44
N ASP A 111 -9.38 -13.59 -8.92
CA ASP A 111 -8.57 -14.76 -8.57
C ASP A 111 -7.80 -14.48 -7.27
N GLY A 112 -7.80 -15.43 -6.33
CA GLY A 112 -6.95 -15.38 -5.14
C GLY A 112 -7.63 -14.88 -3.86
N PHE A 113 -8.82 -14.27 -3.91
CA PHE A 113 -9.47 -13.82 -2.66
C PHE A 113 -9.75 -14.97 -1.69
N ARG A 114 -10.16 -16.15 -2.19
CA ARG A 114 -10.39 -17.33 -1.35
C ARG A 114 -9.10 -18.00 -0.87
N ASP A 115 -7.99 -17.74 -1.56
CA ASP A 115 -6.67 -18.24 -1.20
C ASP A 115 -6.13 -17.44 -0.02
N ASP A 116 -6.28 -16.11 -0.06
CA ASP A 116 -5.69 -15.18 0.91
C ASP A 116 -6.62 -14.78 2.06
N TYR A 117 -7.95 -14.88 1.90
CA TYR A 117 -8.91 -14.39 2.89
C TYR A 117 -9.92 -15.45 3.34
N VAL A 118 -10.37 -15.31 4.58
CA VAL A 118 -11.43 -16.14 5.16
C VAL A 118 -12.37 -15.31 6.02
N VAL A 119 -13.68 -15.57 5.92
CA VAL A 119 -14.66 -14.92 6.78
C VAL A 119 -14.71 -15.61 8.13
N ARG A 120 -14.58 -14.82 9.20
CA ARG A 120 -14.75 -15.30 10.57
C ARG A 120 -16.17 -15.80 10.78
N PRO A 121 -16.34 -17.01 11.33
CA PRO A 121 -17.64 -17.51 11.74
C PRO A 121 -18.31 -16.58 12.76
N GLU A 122 -19.63 -16.50 12.73
CA GLU A 122 -20.40 -15.76 13.74
C GLU A 122 -20.63 -16.58 15.01
N THR A 123 -20.50 -17.90 14.91
CA THR A 123 -20.70 -18.85 15.99
C THR A 123 -19.57 -19.89 16.02
N TYR A 124 -19.40 -20.54 17.16
CA TYR A 124 -18.53 -21.70 17.35
C TYR A 124 -19.26 -22.77 18.17
N GLU A 125 -18.88 -24.02 17.98
CA GLU A 125 -19.32 -25.15 18.80
C GLU A 125 -18.36 -25.32 19.98
N ASP A 126 -18.87 -25.37 21.20
CA ASP A 126 -18.04 -25.61 22.40
C ASP A 126 -17.75 -27.11 22.64
N ASP A 127 -16.94 -27.41 23.65
CA ASP A 127 -16.54 -28.79 23.99
C ASP A 127 -17.72 -29.71 24.33
N ALA A 128 -18.91 -29.16 24.62
CA ALA A 128 -20.14 -29.90 24.90
C ALA A 128 -21.04 -30.05 23.65
N GLY A 129 -20.58 -29.64 22.48
CA GLY A 129 -21.35 -29.68 21.23
C GLY A 129 -22.41 -28.58 21.12
N LYS A 130 -22.34 -27.53 21.94
CA LYS A 130 -23.31 -26.43 21.94
C LYS A 130 -22.79 -25.24 21.14
N TRP A 131 -23.62 -24.78 20.21
CA TRP A 131 -23.37 -23.58 19.42
C TRP A 131 -23.52 -22.30 20.25
N LYS A 132 -22.52 -21.42 20.18
CA LYS A 132 -22.43 -20.13 20.88
C LYS A 132 -21.97 -19.02 19.94
N PRO A 133 -22.30 -17.74 20.19
CA PRO A 133 -21.71 -16.62 19.47
C PRO A 133 -20.19 -16.61 19.57
N TRP A 134 -19.51 -16.19 18.51
CA TRP A 134 -18.05 -16.09 18.45
C TRP A 134 -17.49 -15.35 19.67
N SER A 135 -16.45 -15.91 20.29
CA SER A 135 -15.74 -15.27 21.40
C SER A 135 -14.24 -15.49 21.24
N GLY A 136 -13.47 -14.40 21.06
CA GLY A 136 -12.01 -14.48 20.95
C GLY A 136 -11.31 -15.05 22.18
N ASN A 137 -12.02 -15.22 23.30
CA ASN A 137 -11.49 -15.83 24.51
C ASN A 137 -11.64 -17.36 24.54
N ALA A 138 -12.54 -17.93 23.74
CA ALA A 138 -12.78 -19.38 23.69
C ALA A 138 -11.63 -20.11 22.99
N ASN A 139 -11.25 -21.29 23.49
CA ASN A 139 -10.15 -22.09 22.94
C ASN A 139 -10.39 -22.44 21.46
N ALA A 140 -11.59 -22.95 21.13
CA ALA A 140 -11.96 -23.25 19.74
C ALA A 140 -11.81 -22.05 18.78
N CYS A 141 -12.18 -20.85 19.22
CA CYS A 141 -12.01 -19.62 18.42
C CYS A 141 -10.54 -19.24 18.26
N LYS A 142 -9.72 -19.38 19.31
CA LYS A 142 -8.27 -19.11 19.26
C LYS A 142 -7.55 -20.11 18.35
N GLU A 143 -7.88 -21.38 18.46
CA GLU A 143 -7.35 -22.45 17.61
C GLU A 143 -7.73 -22.22 16.15
N TRP A 144 -8.97 -21.82 15.87
CA TRP A 144 -9.38 -21.46 14.52
C TRP A 144 -8.59 -20.28 13.95
N LEU A 145 -8.41 -19.20 14.73
CA LEU A 145 -7.61 -18.05 14.31
C LEU A 145 -6.14 -18.44 14.05
N ALA A 146 -5.56 -19.26 14.93
CA ALA A 146 -4.21 -19.76 14.79
C ALA A 146 -4.05 -20.65 13.54
N ALA A 147 -5.02 -21.52 13.26
CA ALA A 147 -5.03 -22.36 12.06
C ALA A 147 -5.09 -21.51 10.78
N ARG A 148 -5.98 -20.51 10.72
CA ARG A 148 -6.07 -19.59 9.57
C ARG A 148 -4.79 -18.78 9.37
N ARG A 149 -4.17 -18.31 10.46
CA ARG A 149 -2.88 -17.63 10.40
C ARG A 149 -1.76 -18.55 9.90
N ALA A 150 -1.74 -19.82 10.33
CA ALA A 150 -0.76 -20.81 9.88
C ALA A 150 -0.93 -21.15 8.38
N GLU A 151 -2.15 -21.04 7.86
CA GLU A 151 -2.45 -21.13 6.42
C GLU A 151 -2.11 -19.85 5.65
N GLY A 152 -1.62 -18.78 6.32
CA GLY A 152 -1.34 -17.49 5.70
C GLY A 152 -2.58 -16.64 5.41
N LYS A 153 -3.76 -17.03 5.92
CA LYS A 153 -5.03 -16.35 5.61
C LYS A 153 -5.28 -15.15 6.51
N THR A 154 -5.78 -14.09 5.89
CA THR A 154 -6.30 -12.90 6.57
C THR A 154 -7.77 -13.11 6.94
N VAL A 155 -8.10 -12.90 8.22
CA VAL A 155 -9.46 -13.12 8.76
C VAL A 155 -10.28 -11.83 8.65
N LEU A 156 -11.42 -11.90 7.95
CA LEU A 156 -12.35 -10.79 7.81
C LEU A 156 -13.63 -11.01 8.61
N LEU A 157 -14.21 -9.94 9.13
CA LEU A 157 -15.55 -9.95 9.72
C LEU A 157 -16.62 -9.94 8.63
N LYS A 158 -17.78 -10.54 8.93
CA LYS A 158 -18.96 -10.44 8.05
C LYS A 158 -19.38 -8.99 7.79
N SER A 159 -19.26 -8.11 8.78
CA SER A 159 -19.51 -6.68 8.61
C SER A 159 -18.51 -6.03 7.65
N GLN A 160 -17.23 -6.38 7.75
CA GLN A 160 -16.20 -5.89 6.83
C GLN A 160 -16.49 -6.31 5.39
N VAL A 161 -16.91 -7.57 5.17
CA VAL A 161 -17.34 -8.01 3.82
C VAL A 161 -18.52 -7.17 3.33
N ALA A 162 -19.52 -6.91 4.18
CA ALA A 162 -20.66 -6.05 3.83
C ALA A 162 -20.23 -4.60 3.50
N ASP A 163 -19.26 -4.03 4.23
CA ASP A 163 -18.71 -2.72 3.92
C ASP A 163 -18.01 -2.71 2.56
N ILE A 164 -17.26 -3.76 2.24
CA ILE A 164 -16.61 -3.89 0.91
C ILE A 164 -17.65 -3.97 -0.21
N HIS A 165 -18.74 -4.72 -0.02
CA HIS A 165 -19.86 -4.71 -0.97
C HIS A 165 -20.47 -3.32 -1.12
N GLY A 166 -20.66 -2.58 -0.02
CA GLY A 166 -21.20 -1.23 -0.03
C GLY A 166 -20.30 -0.24 -0.79
N MET A 167 -18.98 -0.34 -0.62
CA MET A 167 -18.00 0.41 -1.40
C MET A 167 -18.05 0.05 -2.88
N ALA A 168 -18.08 -1.25 -3.22
CA ALA A 168 -18.19 -1.74 -4.59
C ALA A 168 -19.45 -1.22 -5.29
N GLU A 169 -20.60 -1.31 -4.63
CA GLU A 169 -21.88 -0.84 -5.15
C GLU A 169 -21.89 0.69 -5.33
N ARG A 170 -21.22 1.44 -4.46
CA ARG A 170 -21.11 2.89 -4.60
C ARG A 170 -20.25 3.27 -5.80
N LEU A 171 -19.09 2.64 -5.94
CA LEU A 171 -18.14 2.93 -7.02
C LEU A 171 -18.69 2.50 -8.38
N SER A 172 -19.40 1.36 -8.46
CA SER A 172 -19.96 0.86 -9.72
C SER A 172 -21.00 1.80 -10.35
N LYS A 173 -21.62 2.68 -9.55
CA LYS A 173 -22.56 3.70 -10.01
C LYS A 173 -21.89 4.91 -10.67
N ASN A 174 -20.56 5.03 -10.60
CA ASN A 174 -19.80 6.12 -11.22
C ASN A 174 -18.91 5.59 -12.38
N PRO A 175 -19.20 5.95 -13.64
CA PRO A 175 -18.44 5.46 -14.79
C PRO A 175 -16.94 5.79 -14.75
N VAL A 176 -16.55 6.94 -14.19
CA VAL A 176 -15.14 7.35 -14.09
C VAL A 176 -14.41 6.47 -13.08
N ALA A 177 -15.01 6.23 -11.91
CA ALA A 177 -14.45 5.35 -10.90
C ALA A 177 -14.30 3.91 -11.44
N VAL A 178 -15.32 3.41 -12.13
CA VAL A 178 -15.26 2.10 -12.80
C VAL A 178 -14.09 2.06 -13.78
N ASP A 179 -13.95 3.07 -14.64
CA ASP A 179 -12.90 3.07 -15.67
C ASP A 179 -11.48 3.11 -15.08
N LEU A 180 -11.27 3.90 -14.03
CA LEU A 180 -10.00 3.96 -13.28
C LEU A 180 -9.60 2.59 -12.68
N LEU A 181 -10.58 1.74 -12.35
CA LEU A 181 -10.34 0.42 -11.76
C LEU A 181 -10.17 -0.70 -12.81
N ARG A 182 -10.26 -0.43 -14.12
CA ARG A 182 -10.22 -1.44 -15.21
C ARG A 182 -8.82 -1.87 -15.69
N GLY A 183 -7.75 -1.55 -14.95
CA GLY A 183 -6.38 -1.89 -15.35
C GLY A 183 -5.93 -3.30 -14.97
N ARG A 184 -4.64 -3.59 -15.18
CA ARG A 184 -4.02 -4.91 -14.90
C ARG A 184 -3.52 -4.93 -13.46
N ILE A 185 -4.00 -5.88 -12.70
CA ILE A 185 -3.76 -5.99 -11.26
C ILE A 185 -2.60 -6.93 -10.95
N GLU A 186 -2.08 -6.87 -9.72
CA GLU A 186 -1.09 -7.83 -9.19
C GLU A 186 0.11 -8.02 -10.12
N ARG A 187 0.65 -6.91 -10.62
CA ARG A 187 1.84 -6.88 -11.47
C ARG A 187 2.96 -6.17 -10.75
N SER A 188 4.09 -6.84 -10.61
CA SER A 188 5.33 -6.22 -10.16
C SER A 188 6.13 -5.79 -11.37
N ILE A 189 6.42 -4.49 -11.45
CA ILE A 189 7.33 -3.90 -12.41
C ILE A 189 8.70 -3.86 -11.76
N ILE A 190 9.67 -4.53 -12.38
CA ILE A 190 11.04 -4.63 -11.88
C ILE A 190 11.94 -3.92 -12.89
N THR A 191 12.73 -2.97 -12.41
CA THR A 191 13.72 -2.24 -13.21
C THR A 191 15.08 -2.26 -12.53
N LYS A 192 16.11 -1.87 -13.28
CA LYS A 192 17.47 -1.73 -12.77
C LYS A 192 17.96 -0.34 -13.13
N ASP A 193 18.23 0.45 -12.11
CA ASP A 193 18.69 1.82 -12.30
C ASP A 193 20.07 1.84 -12.94
N ALA A 194 20.18 2.41 -14.13
CA ALA A 194 21.43 2.43 -14.89
C ALA A 194 22.56 3.21 -14.19
N LYS A 195 22.21 4.20 -13.34
CA LYS A 195 23.18 5.05 -12.65
C LYS A 195 23.80 4.37 -11.43
N THR A 196 22.98 3.76 -10.59
CA THR A 196 23.41 3.18 -9.31
C THR A 196 23.60 1.67 -9.36
N GLY A 197 23.04 1.00 -10.37
CA GLY A 197 23.00 -0.46 -10.47
C GLY A 197 21.99 -1.12 -9.53
N VAL A 198 21.28 -0.34 -8.70
CA VAL A 198 20.26 -0.82 -7.76
C VAL A 198 19.03 -1.30 -8.50
N TRP A 199 18.42 -2.39 -8.02
CA TRP A 199 17.14 -2.84 -8.51
C TRP A 199 15.99 -2.02 -7.90
N VAL A 200 15.00 -1.68 -8.71
CA VAL A 200 13.82 -0.94 -8.27
C VAL A 200 12.59 -1.81 -8.52
N LYS A 201 11.70 -1.88 -7.54
CA LYS A 201 10.47 -2.66 -7.63
C LYS A 201 9.25 -1.78 -7.34
N SER A 202 8.24 -1.88 -8.19
CA SER A 202 6.95 -1.24 -8.00
C SER A 202 5.83 -2.24 -8.25
N ARG A 203 4.79 -2.22 -7.41
CA ARG A 203 3.57 -3.01 -7.60
C ARG A 203 2.39 -2.07 -7.46
N PRO A 204 2.05 -1.31 -8.52
CA PRO A 204 0.82 -0.52 -8.50
C PRO A 204 -0.38 -1.47 -8.44
N ASP A 205 -1.46 -1.01 -7.81
CA ASP A 205 -2.69 -1.79 -7.70
C ASP A 205 -3.29 -2.11 -9.07
N SER A 206 -3.09 -1.19 -10.02
CA SER A 206 -3.57 -1.28 -11.38
C SER A 206 -2.55 -0.67 -12.34
N ILE A 207 -1.99 -1.49 -13.24
CA ILE A 207 -1.26 -1.00 -14.41
C ILE A 207 -2.30 -0.52 -15.43
N PRO A 208 -2.21 0.73 -15.90
CA PRO A 208 -3.19 1.28 -16.81
C PRO A 208 -3.33 0.49 -18.11
N ARG A 209 -4.56 0.40 -18.64
CA ARG A 209 -4.81 -0.07 -20.00
C ARG A 209 -4.45 1.00 -21.04
N ASP A 210 -4.49 2.27 -20.63
CA ASP A 210 -4.29 3.50 -21.39
C ASP A 210 -3.12 4.32 -20.82
N THR A 211 -3.29 5.64 -20.61
CA THR A 211 -2.26 6.56 -20.13
C THR A 211 -2.49 7.08 -18.70
N ILE A 212 -3.51 6.58 -17.98
CA ILE A 212 -3.88 7.09 -16.65
C ILE A 212 -3.61 6.02 -15.58
N ILE A 213 -2.56 6.20 -14.79
CA ILE A 213 -2.33 5.31 -13.65
C ILE A 213 -3.26 5.69 -12.50
N ALA A 214 -3.96 4.70 -11.96
CA ALA A 214 -4.91 4.89 -10.85
C ALA A 214 -4.55 3.99 -9.68
N ASP A 215 -4.77 4.51 -8.48
CA ASP A 215 -4.50 3.81 -7.23
C ASP A 215 -5.65 4.09 -6.24
N LEU A 216 -6.24 3.01 -5.74
CA LEU A 216 -7.39 3.07 -4.84
C LEU A 216 -6.88 3.27 -3.41
N LYS A 217 -7.58 4.06 -2.60
CA LYS A 217 -7.24 4.29 -1.20
C LYS A 217 -8.49 4.20 -0.36
N THR A 218 -8.50 3.33 0.63
CA THR A 218 -9.52 3.34 1.66
C THR A 218 -9.21 4.39 2.73
N CYS A 219 -10.20 5.14 3.18
CA CYS A 219 -10.03 6.15 4.22
C CYS A 219 -11.23 6.23 5.18
N ASN A 220 -11.10 7.01 6.23
CA ASN A 220 -12.20 7.36 7.13
C ASN A 220 -12.94 8.64 6.69
N ASP A 221 -12.26 9.53 5.96
CA ASP A 221 -12.77 10.83 5.53
C ASP A 221 -12.23 11.14 4.12
N ALA A 222 -13.12 11.18 3.13
CA ALA A 222 -12.79 11.49 1.73
C ALA A 222 -12.93 12.98 1.38
N SER A 223 -13.04 13.87 2.37
CA SER A 223 -13.06 15.31 2.15
C SER A 223 -11.73 15.83 1.60
N GLN A 224 -11.78 16.95 0.88
CA GLN A 224 -10.61 17.56 0.23
C GLN A 224 -9.45 17.82 1.21
N VAL A 225 -9.77 18.23 2.45
CA VAL A 225 -8.76 18.52 3.47
C VAL A 225 -8.11 17.24 3.98
N ALA A 226 -8.90 16.20 4.29
CA ALA A 226 -8.39 14.94 4.80
C ALA A 226 -7.56 14.18 3.77
N ILE A 227 -8.01 14.13 2.51
CA ILE A 227 -7.23 13.50 1.44
C ILE A 227 -5.95 14.27 1.14
N GLY A 228 -5.97 15.60 1.17
CA GLY A 228 -4.76 16.42 0.98
C GLY A 228 -3.69 16.12 2.03
N ARG A 229 -4.10 16.01 3.30
CA ARG A 229 -3.20 15.57 4.40
C ARG A 229 -2.68 14.15 4.17
N SER A 230 -3.55 13.23 3.75
CA SER A 230 -3.17 11.84 3.49
C SER A 230 -2.16 11.72 2.34
N ILE A 231 -2.34 12.46 1.26
CA ILE A 231 -1.42 12.48 0.12
C ILE A 231 0.00 12.87 0.56
N ILE A 232 0.12 13.88 1.42
CA ILE A 232 1.40 14.36 1.96
C ILE A 232 1.95 13.35 2.97
N ASN A 233 1.18 13.01 4.00
CA ASN A 233 1.67 12.20 5.12
C ASN A 233 2.11 10.78 4.70
N TYR A 234 1.41 10.19 3.74
CA TYR A 234 1.75 8.87 3.23
C TYR A 234 2.63 8.92 1.97
N GLY A 235 3.01 10.12 1.48
CA GLY A 235 3.86 10.29 0.31
C GLY A 235 3.28 9.62 -0.95
N TYR A 236 1.97 9.73 -1.19
CA TYR A 236 1.34 9.07 -2.35
C TYR A 236 1.86 9.60 -3.69
N LEU A 237 2.30 10.85 -3.76
CA LEU A 237 2.99 11.39 -4.94
C LEU A 237 4.25 10.59 -5.29
N GLN A 238 5.07 10.24 -4.29
CA GLN A 238 6.26 9.40 -4.48
C GLN A 238 5.93 7.98 -4.92
N GLN A 239 4.84 7.41 -4.38
CA GLN A 239 4.34 6.11 -4.81
C GLN A 239 3.96 6.13 -6.30
N MET A 240 3.14 7.09 -6.71
CA MET A 240 2.69 7.22 -8.10
C MET A 240 3.86 7.53 -9.04
N ALA A 241 4.74 8.46 -8.65
CA ALA A 241 5.94 8.80 -9.40
C ALA A 241 6.84 7.58 -9.66
N LEU A 242 7.06 6.71 -8.66
CA LEU A 242 7.89 5.50 -8.85
C LEU A 242 7.24 4.52 -9.82
N ALA A 243 5.92 4.31 -9.71
CA ALA A 243 5.20 3.43 -10.60
C ALA A 243 5.26 3.92 -12.06
N ILE A 244 5.09 5.23 -12.28
CA ILE A 244 5.25 5.87 -13.59
C ILE A 244 6.66 5.63 -14.14
N THR A 245 7.70 5.98 -13.37
CA THR A 245 9.09 5.80 -13.80
C THR A 245 9.39 4.35 -14.16
N CYS A 246 8.94 3.38 -13.35
CA CYS A 246 9.17 1.96 -13.63
C CYS A 246 8.45 1.50 -14.90
N LEU A 247 7.20 1.95 -15.15
CA LEU A 247 6.45 1.61 -16.36
C LEU A 247 7.15 2.12 -17.63
N GLU A 248 7.61 3.38 -17.59
CA GLU A 248 8.31 3.99 -18.72
C GLU A 248 9.66 3.30 -18.97
N GLU A 249 10.40 2.95 -17.92
CA GLU A 249 11.69 2.24 -18.02
C GLU A 249 11.58 0.84 -18.65
N VAL A 250 10.50 0.09 -18.39
CA VAL A 250 10.27 -1.22 -19.05
C VAL A 250 9.68 -1.09 -20.46
N GLY A 251 9.64 0.12 -21.02
CA GLY A 251 9.16 0.37 -22.38
C GLY A 251 7.65 0.26 -22.52
N GLN A 252 6.90 0.34 -21.41
CA GLN A 252 5.45 0.54 -21.46
C GLN A 252 5.14 2.03 -21.66
N ARG A 253 3.99 2.28 -22.30
CA ARG A 253 3.47 3.57 -22.78
C ARG A 253 3.68 4.72 -21.79
N GLN A 254 3.92 5.94 -22.30
CA GLN A 254 3.94 7.17 -21.49
C GLN A 254 2.66 7.29 -20.66
N VAL A 255 2.83 7.37 -19.35
CA VAL A 255 1.73 7.65 -18.41
C VAL A 255 1.66 9.16 -18.28
N ASN A 256 0.51 9.73 -18.66
CA ASN A 256 0.35 11.17 -18.74
C ASN A 256 -0.30 11.76 -17.49
N GLU A 257 -1.05 10.93 -16.76
CA GLU A 257 -1.86 11.35 -15.62
C GLU A 257 -1.80 10.31 -14.51
N ALA A 258 -1.82 10.80 -13.27
CA ALA A 258 -1.90 9.99 -12.06
C ALA A 258 -3.16 10.39 -11.27
N VAL A 259 -3.95 9.40 -10.87
CA VAL A 259 -5.20 9.62 -10.15
C VAL A 259 -5.25 8.76 -8.90
N LEU A 260 -5.65 9.36 -7.78
CA LEU A 260 -6.01 8.62 -6.57
C LEU A 260 -7.52 8.57 -6.44
N LEU A 261 -8.06 7.39 -6.17
CA LEU A 261 -9.47 7.19 -5.84
C LEU A 261 -9.59 6.90 -4.35
N PHE A 262 -10.10 7.84 -3.57
CA PHE A 262 -10.34 7.64 -2.14
C PHE A 262 -11.77 7.16 -1.92
N VAL A 263 -11.98 6.10 -1.14
CA VAL A 263 -13.30 5.61 -0.74
C VAL A 263 -13.38 5.45 0.78
N GLU A 264 -14.45 5.96 1.37
CA GLU A 264 -14.69 5.83 2.80
C GLU A 264 -15.07 4.40 3.18
N THR A 265 -14.48 3.93 4.28
CA THR A 265 -14.67 2.57 4.81
C THR A 265 -15.99 2.37 5.56
N SER A 266 -16.78 3.43 5.76
CA SER A 266 -18.06 3.41 6.45
C SER A 266 -19.17 4.02 5.60
N TYR A 267 -20.41 3.55 5.81
CA TYR A 267 -21.60 4.14 5.17
C TYR A 267 -21.62 5.68 5.37
N PRO A 268 -21.88 6.50 4.34
CA PRO A 268 -22.47 6.16 3.04
C PRO A 268 -21.48 5.69 1.96
N TYR A 269 -20.23 5.39 2.34
CA TYR A 269 -19.12 5.00 1.48
C TYR A 269 -18.78 6.10 0.46
N ALA A 270 -18.79 7.37 0.90
CA ALA A 270 -18.49 8.47 0.01
C ALA A 270 -17.08 8.31 -0.58
N PHE A 271 -16.87 8.82 -1.80
CA PHE A 271 -15.59 8.68 -2.48
C PHE A 271 -15.19 9.99 -3.17
N ASN A 272 -13.89 10.13 -3.44
CA ASN A 272 -13.31 11.31 -4.05
C ASN A 272 -12.26 10.88 -5.08
N ILE A 273 -12.44 11.33 -6.32
CA ILE A 273 -11.48 11.12 -7.40
C ILE A 273 -10.54 12.33 -7.42
N LYS A 274 -9.25 12.07 -7.25
CA LYS A 274 -8.23 13.10 -7.12
C LYS A 274 -7.14 12.92 -8.19
N PRO A 275 -7.27 13.60 -9.33
CA PRO A 275 -6.14 13.80 -10.23
C PRO A 275 -5.01 14.53 -9.50
N LEU A 276 -3.77 14.13 -9.78
CA LEU A 276 -2.56 14.69 -9.20
C LEU A 276 -1.90 15.65 -10.19
N ASP A 277 -1.34 16.75 -9.69
CA ASP A 277 -0.63 17.71 -10.53
C ASP A 277 0.69 17.12 -11.07
N ASN A 278 0.95 17.30 -12.37
CA ASN A 278 2.14 16.75 -13.00
C ASN A 278 3.44 17.42 -12.50
N GLY A 279 3.41 18.69 -12.11
CA GLY A 279 4.55 19.37 -11.49
C GLY A 279 4.91 18.78 -10.12
N ASP A 280 3.90 18.42 -9.34
CA ASP A 280 4.07 17.71 -8.06
C ASP A 280 4.58 16.28 -8.26
N ILE A 281 4.06 15.55 -9.26
CA ILE A 281 4.60 14.23 -9.65
C ILE A 281 6.06 14.32 -10.08
N HIS A 282 6.43 15.29 -10.92
CA HIS A 282 7.82 15.50 -11.31
C HIS A 282 8.71 15.85 -10.10
N THR A 283 8.18 16.57 -9.12
CA THR A 283 8.89 16.83 -7.86
C THR A 283 9.11 15.54 -7.09
N ALA A 284 8.08 14.69 -6.98
CA ALA A 284 8.19 13.38 -6.34
C ALA A 284 9.13 12.41 -7.07
N MET A 285 9.24 12.49 -8.40
CA MET A 285 10.27 11.75 -9.16
C MET A 285 11.69 12.18 -8.74
N ARG A 286 11.93 13.47 -8.53
CA ARG A 286 13.22 13.98 -8.04
C ARG A 286 13.49 13.53 -6.59
N GLN A 287 12.46 13.49 -5.74
CA GLN A 287 12.56 12.94 -4.38
C GLN A 287 12.96 11.45 -4.42
N ASN A 288 12.28 10.64 -5.24
CA ASN A 288 12.63 9.23 -5.43
C ASN A 288 14.06 9.04 -5.94
N ARG A 289 14.49 9.86 -6.91
CA ARG A 289 15.87 9.85 -7.41
C ARG A 289 16.89 10.19 -6.32
N ARG A 290 16.59 11.17 -5.46
CA ARG A 290 17.46 11.52 -4.32
C ARG A 290 17.55 10.35 -3.34
N ALA A 291 16.43 9.80 -2.91
CA ALA A 291 16.38 8.66 -1.99
C ALA A 291 17.10 7.42 -2.56
N LEU A 292 16.97 7.17 -3.86
CA LEU A 292 17.67 6.06 -4.54
C LEU A 292 19.19 6.26 -4.56
N ASN A 293 19.67 7.49 -4.79
CA ASN A 293 21.10 7.77 -4.70
C ASN A 293 21.62 7.56 -3.27
N VAL A 294 20.89 8.04 -2.25
CA VAL A 294 21.23 7.83 -0.84
C VAL A 294 21.26 6.35 -0.50
N PHE A 295 20.25 5.58 -0.92
CA PHE A 295 20.21 4.12 -0.73
C PHE A 295 21.44 3.44 -1.34
N ALA A 296 21.83 3.81 -2.56
CA ALA A 296 23.01 3.26 -3.22
C ALA A 296 24.33 3.62 -2.49
N GLU A 297 24.43 4.83 -1.95
CA GLU A 297 25.56 5.25 -1.12
C GLU A 297 25.62 4.44 0.19
N CYS A 298 24.49 4.25 0.86
CA CYS A 298 24.38 3.42 2.05
C CYS A 298 24.80 1.97 1.79
N LEU A 299 24.34 1.37 0.68
CA LEU A 299 24.76 0.03 0.27
C LEU A 299 26.26 -0.08 0.05
N LYS A 300 26.87 0.94 -0.59
CA LYS A 300 28.31 0.95 -0.89
C LYS A 300 29.16 1.14 0.37
N ALA A 301 28.72 2.01 1.27
CA ALA A 301 29.44 2.33 2.51
C ALA A 301 29.17 1.32 3.64
N ASN A 302 28.09 0.54 3.52
CA ASN A 302 27.51 -0.23 4.62
C ASN A 302 27.26 0.64 5.86
N ASP A 303 26.74 1.86 5.63
CA ASP A 303 26.43 2.85 6.66
C ASP A 303 25.05 3.44 6.41
N TRP A 304 24.22 3.46 7.46
CA TRP A 304 22.80 3.83 7.41
C TRP A 304 22.55 4.97 8.40
N PRO A 305 22.83 6.22 8.02
CA PRO A 305 22.76 7.33 8.94
C PRO A 305 21.33 7.67 9.37
N THR A 306 21.23 8.39 10.47
CA THR A 306 19.98 9.01 10.94
C THR A 306 19.58 10.20 10.04
N TYR A 307 18.75 11.12 10.53
CA TYR A 307 18.28 12.30 9.80
C TYR A 307 19.41 13.06 9.11
N LEU A 308 19.27 13.26 7.79
CA LEU A 308 20.26 13.93 6.94
C LEU A 308 20.31 15.46 7.16
N ASP A 309 19.29 16.04 7.78
CA ASP A 309 19.11 17.47 7.98
C ASP A 309 19.29 17.92 9.45
N ASN A 310 19.91 17.08 10.28
CA ASN A 310 20.10 17.31 11.71
C ASN A 310 20.85 18.61 12.09
N MET A 311 21.53 19.25 11.14
CA MET A 311 22.22 20.54 11.33
C MET A 311 21.38 21.76 10.94
N ARG A 312 20.16 21.59 10.42
CA ARG A 312 19.28 22.72 10.12
C ARG A 312 18.71 23.27 11.42
N THR A 313 18.94 24.56 11.66
CA THR A 313 18.22 25.27 12.71
C THR A 313 16.72 25.12 12.46
N TRP A 314 16.00 24.59 13.44
CA TRP A 314 14.55 24.60 13.39
C TRP A 314 14.06 26.05 13.49
N SER A 315 13.24 26.45 12.53
CA SER A 315 12.50 27.71 12.57
C SER A 315 11.01 27.41 12.71
N ALA A 316 10.32 28.25 13.48
CA ALA A 316 8.89 28.11 13.65
C ALA A 316 8.16 28.22 12.29
N PRO A 317 7.08 27.46 12.07
CA PRO A 317 6.24 27.64 10.89
C PRO A 317 5.57 29.01 10.93
N GLN A 318 5.29 29.60 9.76
CA GLN A 318 4.78 30.98 9.64
C GLN A 318 3.58 31.26 10.54
N TRP A 319 2.60 30.34 10.60
CA TRP A 319 1.42 30.52 11.46
C TRP A 319 1.76 30.62 12.96
N TRP A 320 2.82 29.96 13.41
CA TRP A 320 3.29 30.04 14.79
C TRP A 320 4.00 31.36 15.01
N SER A 321 4.88 31.75 14.08
CA SER A 321 5.55 33.06 14.10
C SER A 321 4.52 34.19 14.15
N ASP A 322 3.55 34.19 13.24
CA ASP A 322 2.50 35.22 13.15
C ASP A 322 1.71 35.36 14.47
N ARG A 323 1.39 34.22 15.10
CA ARG A 323 0.63 34.16 16.35
C ARG A 323 1.41 34.68 17.56
N ASN A 324 2.72 34.40 17.62
CA ASN A 324 3.52 34.63 18.83
C ASN A 324 4.41 35.88 18.73
N GLU A 325 4.96 36.22 17.56
CA GLU A 325 5.82 37.40 17.39
C GLU A 325 5.06 38.71 17.64
N ASN A 326 3.74 38.70 17.46
CA ASN A 326 2.87 39.85 17.69
C ASN A 326 2.11 39.76 19.03
N ASP A 327 2.40 38.80 19.90
CA ASP A 327 1.72 38.68 21.20
C ASP A 327 2.24 39.76 22.17
N PRO A 328 1.43 40.79 22.50
CA PRO A 328 1.89 41.90 23.33
C PRO A 328 2.06 41.51 24.80
N THR A 329 1.66 40.30 25.19
CA THR A 329 1.80 39.79 26.56
C THR A 329 3.17 39.16 26.81
N LEU A 330 3.98 38.94 25.76
CA LEU A 330 5.31 38.39 25.91
C LEU A 330 6.27 39.42 26.53
N PRO A 331 6.96 39.08 27.63
CA PRO A 331 7.91 40.00 28.26
C PRO A 331 9.15 40.19 27.37
N ALA A 332 9.70 41.40 27.38
CA ALA A 332 10.93 41.71 26.65
C ALA A 332 12.11 40.84 27.15
N LEU A 333 12.90 40.31 26.22
CA LEU A 333 14.13 39.59 26.55
C LEU A 333 15.17 40.57 27.13
N LYS A 334 15.58 40.37 28.38
CA LYS A 334 16.64 41.18 29.00
C LYS A 334 18.01 40.78 28.41
N GLY A 335 18.73 41.76 27.87
CA GLY A 335 20.17 41.61 27.57
C GLY A 335 20.53 41.13 26.16
N LYS A 336 19.60 41.13 25.20
CA LYS A 336 19.96 41.00 23.78
C LYS A 336 19.53 42.28 23.05
N ALA A 337 20.50 43.08 22.62
CA ALA A 337 20.24 44.13 21.64
C ALA A 337 19.80 43.47 20.32
N ALA A 338 18.81 44.09 19.66
CA ALA A 338 18.20 43.61 18.43
C ALA A 338 19.22 43.42 17.30
#